data_AF-A0A4R1HBS0-F1
#
_entry.id   AF-A0A4R1HBS0-F1
#
_cell.length_a   1.000
_cell.length_b   1.000
_cell.length_c   1.000
_cell.angle_alpha   90.00
_cell.angle_beta   90.00
_cell.angle_gamma   90.00
#
_symmetry.space_group_name_H-M   'P 1'
#
loop_
_entity.id
_entity.type
_entity.pdbx_description
1 polymer ?
#
loop_
_entity_poly.entity_id
_entity_poly.type
_entity_poly.pdbx_seq_one_letter_code
_entity_poly.pdbx_strand_id
1 'polypeptide(L)'
;MPKSAANRMSPLVNFPPAPPRYPQESPQNPVRVGVIGCGYWGPKLVRNFARASGCEVGGVADHNPAQLSRVGEDYPNIPGTTDL
;
A
#
# COMPACT_ATOMS: atom_id res chain seq x y z
N MET A 1 -28.38 -23.24 35.93
CA MET A 1 -28.72 -23.43 34.49
C MET A 1 -27.72 -22.64 33.64
N PRO A 2 -26.73 -23.26 32.97
CA PRO A 2 -25.92 -22.53 32.00
C PRO A 2 -26.71 -22.34 30.70
N LYS A 3 -26.86 -21.11 30.22
CA LYS A 3 -27.37 -20.84 28.87
C LYS A 3 -26.25 -21.12 27.88
N SER A 4 -26.43 -22.17 27.10
CA SER A 4 -25.62 -22.51 25.94
C SER A 4 -25.62 -21.37 24.92
N ALA A 5 -24.46 -20.74 24.69
CA ALA A 5 -24.26 -19.87 23.54
C ALA A 5 -23.70 -20.74 22.40
N ALA A 6 -24.62 -21.28 21.61
CA ALA A 6 -24.30 -22.01 20.39
C ALA A 6 -23.48 -21.14 19.43
N ASN A 7 -22.31 -21.65 19.11
CA ASN A 7 -21.38 -21.18 18.11
C ASN A 7 -22.08 -21.00 16.73
N ARG A 8 -22.31 -19.77 16.27
CA ARG A 8 -22.64 -19.48 14.86
C ARG A 8 -21.36 -19.12 14.12
N MET A 9 -20.59 -20.12 13.73
CA MET A 9 -19.65 -19.98 12.62
C MET A 9 -20.48 -19.78 11.36
N SER A 10 -20.55 -18.52 10.89
CA SER A 10 -21.04 -18.20 9.56
C SER A 10 -20.32 -19.08 8.53
N PRO A 11 -21.01 -19.63 7.51
CA PRO A 11 -20.34 -20.41 6.48
C PRO A 11 -19.30 -19.54 5.80
N LEU A 12 -18.09 -20.09 5.64
CA LEU A 12 -17.04 -19.49 4.82
C LEU A 12 -17.64 -19.21 3.44
N VAL A 13 -17.84 -17.94 3.12
CA VAL A 13 -18.23 -17.50 1.78
C VAL A 13 -17.14 -17.94 0.82
N ASN A 14 -17.50 -18.78 -0.16
CA ASN A 14 -16.59 -19.22 -1.20
C ASN A 14 -16.38 -18.07 -2.19
N PHE A 15 -15.27 -17.34 -2.06
CA PHE A 15 -14.90 -16.33 -3.04
C PHE A 15 -14.59 -17.01 -4.38
N PRO A 16 -15.06 -16.48 -5.52
CA PRO A 16 -14.65 -17.00 -6.82
C PRO A 16 -13.11 -16.94 -6.94
N PRO A 17 -12.49 -17.88 -7.67
CA PRO A 17 -11.05 -17.80 -7.92
C PRO A 17 -10.73 -16.42 -8.52
N ALA A 18 -9.62 -15.83 -8.08
CA ALA A 18 -9.17 -14.57 -8.64
C ALA A 18 -9.14 -14.69 -10.18
N PRO A 19 -9.56 -13.65 -10.92
CA PRO A 19 -9.46 -13.68 -12.37
C PRO A 19 -8.01 -13.99 -12.79
N PRO A 20 -7.80 -14.62 -13.96
CA PRO A 20 -6.45 -14.83 -14.47
C PRO A 20 -5.74 -13.48 -14.49
N ARG A 21 -4.49 -13.46 -13.99
CA ARG A 21 -3.66 -12.26 -14.09
C ARG A 21 -3.60 -11.89 -15.57
N TYR A 22 -4.13 -10.72 -15.93
CA TYR A 22 -3.99 -10.20 -17.29
C TYR A 22 -2.49 -10.21 -17.65
N PRO A 23 -2.09 -10.73 -18.82
CA PRO A 23 -0.73 -10.57 -19.30
C PRO A 23 -0.39 -9.09 -19.23
N GLN A 24 0.61 -8.75 -18.42
CA GLN A 24 1.02 -7.37 -18.22
C GLN A 24 1.88 -6.97 -19.43
N GLU A 25 1.25 -6.65 -20.55
CA GLU A 25 1.93 -6.06 -21.71
C GLU A 25 1.55 -4.58 -21.82
N SER A 26 2.44 -3.69 -21.34
CA SER A 26 2.62 -2.26 -21.72
C SER A 26 3.32 -1.47 -20.59
N PRO A 27 3.90 -0.30 -20.88
CA PRO A 27 5.04 0.04 -21.75
C PRO A 27 6.39 -0.31 -21.07
N GLN A 28 7.50 -0.32 -21.82
CA GLN A 28 8.87 -0.57 -21.32
C GLN A 28 9.35 0.32 -20.14
N ASN A 29 8.60 1.34 -19.73
CA ASN A 29 8.98 2.26 -18.66
C ASN A 29 7.99 2.21 -17.49
N PRO A 30 8.48 2.14 -16.24
CA PRO A 30 7.63 2.13 -15.05
C PRO A 30 6.87 3.46 -14.89
N VAL A 31 5.62 3.36 -14.40
CA VAL A 31 4.85 4.54 -13.99
C VAL A 31 5.47 5.12 -12.72
N ARG A 32 5.85 6.41 -12.74
CA ARG A 32 6.34 7.09 -11.53
C ARG A 32 5.18 7.57 -10.67
N VAL A 33 5.21 7.25 -9.39
CA VAL A 33 4.15 7.55 -8.42
C VAL A 33 4.69 8.49 -7.34
N GLY A 34 3.96 9.58 -7.07
CA GLY A 34 4.16 10.42 -5.89
C GLY A 34 3.10 10.12 -4.82
N VAL A 35 3.49 10.11 -3.54
CA VAL A 35 2.54 9.96 -2.42
C VAL A 35 2.50 11.23 -1.59
N ILE A 36 1.36 11.91 -1.60
CA ILE A 36 1.09 13.08 -0.74
C ILE A 36 0.27 12.60 0.46
N GLY A 37 0.80 12.83 1.67
CA GLY A 37 0.26 12.34 2.92
C GLY A 37 0.95 11.06 3.40
N CYS A 38 1.82 11.22 4.39
CA CYS A 38 2.57 10.16 5.06
C CYS A 38 1.96 9.78 6.43
N GLY A 39 0.65 10.01 6.58
CA GLY A 39 -0.19 9.58 7.72
C GLY A 39 -0.22 8.07 7.95
N TYR A 40 -1.17 7.57 8.75
CA TYR A 40 -1.28 6.14 9.08
C TYR A 40 -1.22 5.18 7.86
N TRP A 41 -1.76 5.61 6.72
CA TRP A 41 -1.73 4.83 5.47
C TRP A 41 -0.55 5.12 4.55
N GLY A 42 0.13 6.25 4.70
CA GLY A 42 1.19 6.68 3.78
C GLY A 42 2.29 5.64 3.58
N PRO A 43 2.93 5.13 4.66
CA PRO A 43 3.94 4.07 4.53
C PRO A 43 3.42 2.79 3.85
N LYS A 44 2.12 2.47 4.01
CA LYS A 44 1.52 1.30 3.36
C LYS A 44 1.34 1.52 1.86
N LEU A 45 0.98 2.73 1.43
CA LEU A 45 0.88 3.09 0.02
C LEU A 45 2.27 3.07 -0.63
N VAL A 46 3.27 3.69 0.00
CA VAL A 46 4.66 3.66 -0.46
C VAL A 46 5.14 2.21 -0.62
N ARG A 47 4.91 1.36 0.39
CA ARG A 47 5.24 -0.07 0.33
C ARG A 47 4.57 -0.80 -0.84
N ASN A 48 3.29 -0.50 -1.12
CA ASN A 48 2.56 -1.17 -2.19
C ASN A 48 3.16 -0.83 -3.56
N PHE A 49 3.39 0.46 -3.83
CA PHE A 49 3.94 0.91 -5.10
C PHE A 49 5.42 0.54 -5.26
N ALA A 50 6.23 0.63 -4.20
CA ALA A 50 7.63 0.21 -4.23
C ALA A 50 7.81 -1.29 -4.54
N ARG A 51 6.78 -2.12 -4.31
CA ARG A 51 6.79 -3.57 -4.58
C ARG A 51 6.08 -3.96 -5.87
N ALA A 52 5.29 -3.07 -6.46
CA ALA A 52 4.48 -3.40 -7.62
C ALA A 52 5.33 -3.33 -8.89
N SER A 53 5.27 -4.39 -9.70
CA SER A 53 5.87 -4.39 -11.03
C SER A 53 5.17 -3.36 -11.91
N GLY A 54 5.94 -2.59 -12.68
CA GLY A 54 5.41 -1.58 -13.60
C GLY A 54 5.24 -0.19 -12.99
N CYS A 55 5.66 0.03 -11.74
CA CYS A 55 5.77 1.37 -11.17
C CYS A 55 6.99 1.55 -10.28
N GLU A 56 7.31 2.81 -10.00
CA GLU A 56 8.33 3.22 -9.03
C GLU A 56 7.82 4.41 -8.22
N VAL A 57 8.20 4.50 -6.95
CA VAL A 57 7.87 5.67 -6.12
C VAL A 57 8.93 6.73 -6.36
N GLY A 58 8.52 7.84 -6.98
CA GLY A 58 9.41 8.95 -7.32
C GLY A 58 9.64 9.95 -6.18
N GLY A 59 8.75 9.97 -5.19
CA GLY A 59 8.87 10.85 -4.02
C GLY A 59 7.66 10.80 -3.10
N VAL A 60 7.83 11.35 -1.90
CA VAL A 60 6.77 11.48 -0.89
C VAL A 60 6.70 12.90 -0.36
N ALA A 61 5.52 13.32 0.08
CA ALA A 61 5.31 14.64 0.65
C ALA A 61 4.37 14.62 1.85
N ASP A 62 4.69 15.38 2.88
CA ASP A 62 3.89 15.57 4.09
C ASP A 62 4.39 16.83 4.82
N HIS A 63 3.50 17.61 5.43
CA HIS A 63 3.90 18.77 6.23
C HIS A 63 4.67 18.40 7.50
N ASN A 64 4.47 17.18 8.02
CA ASN A 64 5.14 16.70 9.23
C ASN A 64 6.43 15.93 8.87
N PRO A 65 7.63 16.47 9.15
CA PRO A 65 8.89 15.81 8.83
C PRO A 65 9.09 14.47 9.54
N ALA A 66 8.42 14.23 10.68
CA ALA A 66 8.46 12.93 11.35
C ALA A 66 7.80 11.82 10.50
N GLN A 67 6.76 12.17 9.73
CA GLN A 67 6.07 11.24 8.85
C GLN A 67 6.93 10.89 7.62
N LEU A 68 7.64 11.88 7.08
CA LEU A 68 8.65 11.67 6.04
C LEU A 68 9.80 10.79 6.54
N SER A 69 10.30 11.06 7.76
CA SER A 69 11.39 10.30 8.38
C SER A 69 11.02 8.82 8.52
N ARG A 70 9.79 8.53 8.97
CA ARG A 70 9.28 7.16 9.09
C ARG A 70 9.24 6.42 7.75
N VAL A 71 8.92 7.10 6.65
CA VAL A 71 8.99 6.50 5.32
C VAL A 71 10.45 6.29 4.90
N GLY A 72 11.33 7.24 5.20
CA GLY A 72 12.75 7.19 4.88
C GLY A 72 13.52 6.07 5.60
N GLU A 73 13.10 5.66 6.80
CA GLU A 73 13.67 4.51 7.52
C GLU A 73 13.58 3.21 6.70
N ASP A 74 12.41 2.96 6.09
CA ASP A 74 12.17 1.77 5.25
C ASP A 74 12.62 1.97 3.79
N TYR A 75 12.61 3.22 3.30
CA TYR A 75 12.86 3.57 1.90
C TYR A 75 13.80 4.79 1.76
N PRO A 76 15.09 4.65 2.12
CA PRO A 76 16.03 5.79 2.18
C PRO A 76 16.32 6.44 0.83
N ASN A 77 16.03 5.76 -0.28
CA ASN A 77 16.25 6.27 -1.64
C ASN A 77 15.06 7.07 -2.20
N ILE A 78 13.93 7.13 -1.48
CA ILE A 78 12.75 7.88 -1.92
C ILE A 78 12.85 9.31 -1.36
N PRO A 79 12.90 10.35 -2.21
CA PRO A 79 13.01 11.72 -1.74
C PRO A 79 11.71 12.17 -1.03
N GLY A 80 11.86 12.91 0.06
CA GLY A 80 10.77 13.50 0.82
C GLY A 80 10.76 15.03 0.72
N THR A 81 9.58 15.65 0.67
CA THR A 81 9.43 17.12 0.73
C THR A 81 8.33 17.54 1.71
N THR A 82 8.51 18.68 2.36
CA THR A 82 7.47 19.37 3.15
C THR A 82 6.83 20.53 2.38
N ASP A 83 7.31 20.81 1.17
CA ASP A 83 6.78 21.82 0.24
C ASP A 83 5.74 21.15 -0.66
N LEU A 84 4.47 21.55 -0.51
CA LEU A 84 3.30 20.99 -1.21
C LEU A 84 2.68 22.01 -2.18
#